data_AF-A0A8H7NBM0-F1
#
_entry.id   AF-A0A8H7NBM0-F1
#
_cell.length_a   1.000
_cell.length_b   1.000
_cell.length_c   1.000
_cell.angle_alpha   90.00
_cell.angle_beta   90.00
_cell.angle_gamma   90.00
#
_symmetry.space_group_name_H-M   'P 1'
#
loop_
_entity.id
_entity.type
_entity.pdbx_description
1 polymer ?
#
loop_
_entity_poly.entity_id
_entity_poly.type
_entity_poly.pdbx_seq_one_letter_code
_entity_poly.pdbx_strand_id
1 'polypeptide(L)'
;MDSVMRESQRLSPPTVIGMKRVFVRAHTFADGTHVPAGAYACMAIHAIENDEAHTPDADRFDGLRSFRTWEEEREKQMAGEGKASAINSSSGNPFLFETPTPTSLNFGYGRTACPGRFFASHAIKMVLVKLFCDYEF
;
A
#
# COMPACT_ATOMS: atom_id res chain seq x y z
N MET A 1 -4.15 -1.74 14.77
CA MET A 1 -2.95 -0.88 14.56
C MET A 1 -2.61 -0.77 13.09
N ASP A 2 -2.43 -1.87 12.35
CA ASP A 2 -2.07 -1.85 10.92
C ASP A 2 -2.96 -0.97 10.04
N SER A 3 -4.29 -1.09 10.18
CA SER A 3 -5.24 -0.26 9.42
C SER A 3 -5.04 1.24 9.66
N VAL A 4 -4.85 1.64 10.92
CA VAL A 4 -4.60 3.05 11.30
C VAL A 4 -3.26 3.53 10.76
N MET A 5 -2.21 2.71 10.87
CA MET A 5 -0.87 3.01 10.35
C MET A 5 -0.88 3.17 8.83
N ARG A 6 -1.62 2.30 8.13
CA ARG A 6 -1.76 2.33 6.68
C ARG A 6 -2.53 3.57 6.22
N GLU A 7 -3.63 3.89 6.88
CA GLU A 7 -4.41 5.10 6.57
C GLU A 7 -3.60 6.37 6.85
N SER A 8 -2.84 6.39 7.94
CA SER A 8 -1.93 7.51 8.25
C SER A 8 -0.88 7.68 7.16
N GLN A 9 -0.29 6.58 6.69
CA GLN A 9 0.70 6.63 5.61
C GLN A 9 0.08 7.04 4.26
N ARG A 10 -1.18 6.67 3.97
CA ARG A 10 -1.87 7.09 2.74
C ARG A 10 -2.08 8.60 2.67
N LEU A 11 -2.52 9.21 3.77
CA LEU A 11 -2.76 10.66 3.85
C LEU A 11 -1.48 11.47 4.10
N SER A 12 -0.48 10.88 4.73
CA SER A 12 0.83 11.49 4.98
C SER A 12 1.95 10.60 4.44
N PRO A 13 2.02 10.41 3.11
CA PRO A 13 2.97 9.50 2.51
C PRO A 13 4.38 10.08 2.56
N PRO A 14 5.42 9.23 2.70
CA PRO A 14 6.80 9.69 2.63
C PRO A 14 7.14 10.29 1.25
N THR A 15 6.43 9.87 0.20
CA THR A 15 6.55 10.39 -1.16
C THR A 15 5.23 10.29 -1.92
N VAL A 16 4.86 11.30 -2.70
CA VAL A 16 3.66 11.27 -3.56
C VAL A 16 3.86 10.58 -4.91
N ILE A 17 5.12 10.46 -5.34
CA ILE A 17 5.56 9.72 -6.54
C ILE A 17 6.69 8.75 -6.16
N GLY A 18 6.74 7.57 -6.79
CA GLY A 18 7.77 6.59 -6.46
C GLY A 18 8.08 5.63 -7.59
N MET A 19 8.79 4.54 -7.26
CA MET A 19 9.23 3.53 -8.23
C MET A 19 9.94 4.13 -9.46
N LYS A 20 10.77 5.16 -9.22
CA LYS A 20 11.44 5.93 -10.26
C LYS A 20 12.39 5.05 -11.06
N ARG A 21 12.36 5.17 -12.38
CA ARG A 21 13.25 4.51 -13.34
C ARG A 21 13.69 5.51 -14.39
N VAL A 22 14.93 5.36 -14.86
CA VAL A 22 15.43 6.09 -16.02
C VAL A 22 15.51 5.12 -17.20
N PHE A 23 15.04 5.56 -18.36
CA PHE A 23 15.17 4.82 -19.61
C PHE A 23 16.59 4.99 -20.13
N VAL A 24 17.46 4.00 -19.89
CA VAL A 24 18.85 4.03 -20.38
C VAL A 24 18.92 3.99 -21.91
N ARG A 25 17.89 3.43 -22.55
CA ARG A 25 17.71 3.39 -24.00
C ARG A 25 16.26 3.76 -24.32
N ALA A 26 16.05 4.33 -25.51
CA ALA A 26 14.71 4.61 -25.98
C ALA A 26 13.90 3.30 -26.12
N HIS A 27 12.61 3.37 -25.83
CA HIS A 27 11.72 2.22 -25.89
C HIS A 27 10.36 2.63 -26.46
N THR A 28 9.81 1.81 -27.33
CA THR A 28 8.43 1.94 -27.81
C THR A 28 7.63 0.77 -27.27
N PHE A 29 6.59 1.08 -26.49
CA PHE A 29 5.67 0.09 -25.94
C PHE A 29 4.76 -0.50 -27.02
N ALA A 30 4.10 -1.61 -26.72
CA ALA A 30 3.20 -2.30 -27.65
C ALA A 30 2.00 -1.43 -28.09
N ASP A 31 1.61 -0.46 -27.27
CA ASP A 31 0.56 0.53 -27.58
C ASP A 31 1.05 1.70 -28.45
N GLY A 32 2.32 1.70 -28.85
CA GLY A 32 2.94 2.76 -29.66
C GLY A 32 3.54 3.91 -28.85
N THR A 33 3.39 3.94 -27.52
CA THR A 33 3.98 4.98 -26.67
C THR A 33 5.50 4.94 -26.77
N HIS A 34 6.13 6.02 -27.25
CA HIS A 34 7.57 6.14 -27.37
C HIS A 34 8.18 6.93 -26.20
N VAL A 35 9.17 6.35 -25.53
CA VAL A 35 9.91 6.97 -24.44
C VAL A 35 11.37 7.12 -24.85
N PRO A 36 11.93 8.33 -24.89
CA PRO A 36 13.32 8.55 -25.28
C PRO A 36 14.31 8.09 -24.19
N ALA A 37 15.56 7.86 -24.60
CA ALA A 37 16.64 7.63 -23.64
C ALA A 37 16.83 8.86 -22.74
N GLY A 38 17.12 8.64 -21.46
CA GLY A 38 17.26 9.68 -20.44
C GLY A 38 15.94 10.11 -19.77
N ALA A 39 14.77 9.67 -20.29
CA ALA A 39 13.50 9.97 -19.66
C ALA A 39 13.33 9.26 -18.31
N TYR A 40 12.67 9.93 -17.37
CA TYR A 40 12.24 9.33 -16.10
C TYR A 40 10.80 8.86 -16.21
N ALA A 41 10.55 7.62 -15.78
CA ALA A 41 9.21 7.15 -15.45
C ALA A 41 9.08 6.94 -13.95
N CYS A 42 7.89 7.22 -13.43
CA CYS A 42 7.55 7.03 -12.04
C CYS A 42 6.07 6.63 -11.92
N MET A 43 5.72 6.06 -10.78
CA MET A 43 4.34 5.75 -10.42
C MET A 43 3.77 6.93 -9.63
N ALA A 44 2.56 7.36 -10.00
CA ALA A 44 1.78 8.36 -9.28
C ALA A 44 1.15 7.73 -8.02
N ILE A 45 1.99 7.36 -7.04
CA ILE A 45 1.60 6.60 -5.84
C ILE A 45 0.40 7.25 -5.15
N HIS A 46 0.45 8.54 -4.86
CA HIS A 46 -0.65 9.21 -4.17
C HIS A 46 -1.95 9.16 -4.97
N ALA A 47 -1.90 9.43 -6.28
CA ALA A 47 -3.09 9.39 -7.13
C ALA A 47 -3.68 7.97 -7.19
N ILE A 48 -2.83 6.94 -7.29
CA ILE A 48 -3.27 5.55 -7.23
C ILE A 48 -3.91 5.29 -5.87
N GLU A 49 -3.20 5.45 -4.75
CA GLU A 49 -3.72 5.12 -3.41
C GLU A 49 -4.97 5.92 -2.98
N ASN A 50 -5.30 7.00 -3.67
CA ASN A 50 -6.45 7.87 -3.39
C ASN A 50 -7.49 7.82 -4.53
N ASP A 51 -7.39 6.87 -5.45
CA ASP A 51 -8.40 6.67 -6.49
C ASP A 51 -9.72 6.20 -5.86
N GLU A 52 -10.79 6.95 -6.09
CA GLU A 52 -12.14 6.66 -5.60
C GLU A 52 -12.64 5.27 -6.01
N ALA A 53 -12.11 4.69 -7.09
CA ALA A 53 -12.43 3.32 -7.51
C ALA A 53 -12.07 2.26 -6.45
N HIS A 54 -11.13 2.54 -5.55
CA HIS A 54 -10.75 1.61 -4.48
C HIS A 54 -10.58 2.24 -3.10
N THR A 55 -10.61 3.57 -3.01
CA THR A 55 -10.55 4.31 -1.75
C THR A 55 -11.66 5.36 -1.73
N PRO A 56 -12.91 4.94 -1.40
CA PRO A 56 -14.04 5.86 -1.30
C PRO A 56 -13.82 6.92 -0.21
N ASP A 57 -14.26 8.15 -0.40
CA ASP A 57 -14.05 9.24 0.57
C ASP A 57 -12.55 9.40 0.90
N ALA A 58 -11.72 9.53 -0.14
CA ALA A 58 -10.26 9.48 0.02
C ALA A 58 -9.71 10.65 0.84
N ASP A 59 -10.37 11.81 0.85
CA ASP A 59 -9.98 12.99 1.63
C ASP A 59 -10.18 12.81 3.14
N ARG A 60 -11.02 11.85 3.54
CA ARG A 60 -11.32 11.57 4.94
C ARG A 60 -10.38 10.51 5.50
N PHE A 61 -9.82 10.81 6.67
CA PHE A 61 -9.12 9.80 7.46
C PHE A 61 -10.10 8.78 8.04
N ASP A 62 -9.93 7.53 7.65
CA ASP A 62 -10.66 6.39 8.19
C ASP A 62 -9.69 5.30 8.64
N GLY A 63 -9.28 5.36 9.91
CA GLY A 63 -8.30 4.44 10.47
C GLY A 63 -8.74 2.97 10.48
N LEU A 64 -10.01 2.66 10.24
CA LEU A 64 -10.54 1.31 10.19
C LEU A 64 -10.86 0.83 8.76
N ARG A 65 -10.61 1.65 7.74
CA ARG A 65 -10.85 1.34 6.32
C ARG A 65 -10.34 -0.04 5.91
N SER A 66 -9.03 -0.30 6.08
CA SER A 66 -8.43 -1.58 5.71
C SER A 66 -8.87 -2.74 6.60
N PHE A 67 -9.17 -2.47 7.87
CA PHE A 67 -9.69 -3.49 8.79
C PHE A 67 -11.08 -3.98 8.39
N ARG A 68 -12.00 -3.07 8.04
CA ARG A 68 -13.36 -3.46 7.60
C ARG A 68 -13.33 -4.24 6.30
N THR A 69 -12.51 -3.82 5.32
CA THR A 69 -12.32 -4.60 4.09
C THR A 69 -11.74 -5.98 4.36
N TRP A 70 -10.81 -6.09 5.31
CA TRP A 70 -10.29 -7.40 5.75
C TRP A 70 -11.38 -8.27 6.38
N GLU A 71 -12.24 -7.71 7.24
CA GLU A 71 -13.35 -8.46 7.85
C GLU A 71 -14.35 -8.97 6.81
N GLU A 72 -14.74 -8.10 5.86
CA GLU A 72 -15.65 -8.46 4.77
C GLU A 72 -15.06 -9.58 3.89
N GLU A 73 -13.79 -9.49 3.50
CA GLU A 73 -13.13 -10.53 2.72
C GLU A 73 -13.00 -11.84 3.50
N ARG A 74 -12.81 -11.75 4.83
CA ARG A 74 -12.72 -12.93 5.70
C ARG A 74 -14.07 -13.62 5.83
N GLU A 75 -15.15 -12.86 5.95
CA GLU A 75 -16.52 -13.38 6.00
C GLU A 75 -16.90 -14.06 4.68
N LYS A 76 -16.65 -13.42 3.54
CA LYS A 76 -16.84 -14.02 2.20
C LYS A 76 -16.05 -15.32 2.05
N GLN A 77 -14.81 -15.36 2.55
CA GLN A 77 -13.99 -16.57 2.51
C GLN A 77 -14.61 -17.70 3.35
N MET A 78 -15.15 -17.40 4.53
CA MET A 78 -15.83 -18.39 5.39
C MET A 78 -17.15 -18.87 4.78
N ALA A 79 -17.85 -18.02 4.02
CA ALA A 79 -19.07 -18.36 3.28
C ALA A 79 -18.79 -19.16 1.98
N GLY A 80 -17.53 -19.34 1.59
CA GLY A 80 -17.16 -20.01 0.33
C GLY A 80 -17.36 -19.15 -0.93
N GLU A 81 -17.66 -17.87 -0.76
CA GLU A 81 -17.92 -16.91 -1.85
C GLU A 81 -16.69 -16.04 -2.18
N GLY A 82 -15.67 -16.07 -1.32
CA GLY A 82 -14.43 -15.31 -1.46
C GLY A 82 -13.42 -15.95 -2.41
N LYS A 83 -12.64 -15.11 -3.11
CA LYS A 83 -11.43 -15.60 -3.81
C LYS A 83 -10.47 -16.13 -2.74
N ALA A 84 -10.16 -17.43 -2.77
CA ALA A 84 -9.31 -18.14 -1.78
C ALA A 84 -7.89 -17.54 -1.53
N SER A 85 -7.51 -16.50 -2.26
CA SER A 85 -6.16 -15.91 -2.31
C SER A 85 -6.04 -14.55 -1.59
N ALA A 86 -7.14 -13.87 -1.23
CA ALA A 86 -7.03 -12.50 -0.72
C ALA A 86 -6.31 -12.43 0.63
N ILE A 87 -6.68 -13.24 1.63
CA ILE A 87 -6.15 -13.10 3.00
C ILE A 87 -4.93 -14.00 3.27
N ASN A 88 -4.83 -15.13 2.57
CA ASN A 88 -3.81 -16.17 2.76
C ASN A 88 -3.08 -16.53 1.46
N SER A 89 -2.77 -15.54 0.62
CA SER A 89 -1.88 -15.78 -0.52
C SER A 89 -0.46 -16.09 -0.03
N SER A 90 0.35 -16.73 -0.87
CA SER A 90 1.78 -16.95 -0.62
C SER A 90 2.56 -15.64 -0.35
N SER A 91 1.97 -14.51 -0.73
CA SER A 91 2.44 -13.14 -0.48
C SER A 91 2.07 -12.55 0.90
N GLY A 92 1.33 -13.28 1.75
CA GLY A 92 0.88 -12.83 3.08
C GLY A 92 -0.44 -12.05 3.06
N ASN A 93 -0.88 -11.58 4.24
CA ASN A 93 -2.11 -10.80 4.39
C ASN A 93 -1.93 -9.38 3.77
N PRO A 94 -2.70 -9.01 2.73
CA PRO A 94 -2.54 -7.77 1.98
C PRO A 94 -3.03 -6.54 2.74
N PHE A 95 -3.68 -6.70 3.89
CA PHE A 95 -4.22 -5.63 4.72
C PHE A 95 -3.26 -5.20 5.85
N LEU A 96 -2.12 -5.88 6.00
CA LEU A 96 -1.07 -5.46 6.93
C LEU A 96 -0.40 -4.18 6.43
N PHE A 97 0.16 -3.40 7.36
CA PHE A 97 0.84 -2.14 7.05
C PHE A 97 2.04 -2.35 6.12
N GLU A 98 2.80 -3.42 6.34
CA GLU A 98 4.01 -3.74 5.59
C GLU A 98 3.77 -4.46 4.26
N THR A 99 2.53 -4.81 3.90
CA THR A 99 2.27 -5.60 2.69
C THR A 99 1.91 -4.68 1.53
N PRO A 100 2.80 -4.49 0.53
CA PRO A 100 2.48 -3.69 -0.63
C PRO A 100 1.49 -4.41 -1.54
N THR A 101 0.55 -3.66 -2.10
CA THR A 101 -0.45 -4.13 -3.08
C THR A 101 -0.42 -3.21 -4.31
N PRO A 102 -1.05 -3.55 -5.44
CA PRO A 102 -1.16 -2.64 -6.58
C PRO A 102 -1.80 -1.27 -6.24
N THR A 103 -2.57 -1.23 -5.16
CA THR A 103 -3.28 -0.04 -4.63
C THR A 103 -2.69 0.45 -3.30
N SER A 104 -1.52 -0.06 -2.90
CA SER A 104 -0.77 0.39 -1.72
C SER A 104 0.72 0.23 -1.97
N LEU A 105 1.34 1.33 -2.35
CA LEU A 105 2.65 1.43 -2.99
C LEU A 105 3.65 2.25 -2.16
N ASN A 106 3.30 2.75 -0.98
CA ASN A 106 4.22 3.49 -0.11
C ASN A 106 5.50 2.72 0.26
N PHE A 107 5.44 1.38 0.31
CA PHE A 107 6.61 0.52 0.45
C PHE A 107 7.18 0.02 -0.89
N GLY A 108 6.83 0.64 -2.02
CA GLY A 108 7.14 0.13 -3.35
C GLY A 108 6.35 -1.15 -3.69
N TYR A 109 6.71 -1.80 -4.80
CA TYR A 109 6.02 -3.02 -5.24
C TYR A 109 6.97 -3.99 -5.97
N GLY A 110 6.62 -5.28 -5.95
CA GLY A 110 7.38 -6.35 -6.61
C GLY A 110 8.83 -6.46 -6.12
N ARG A 111 9.75 -6.71 -7.06
CA ARG A 111 11.19 -6.91 -6.76
C ARG A 111 11.88 -5.70 -6.13
N THR A 112 11.27 -4.53 -6.18
CA THR A 112 11.81 -3.30 -5.58
C THR A 112 10.96 -2.79 -4.43
N ALA A 113 10.14 -3.66 -3.84
CA ALA A 113 9.52 -3.37 -2.56
C ALA A 113 10.59 -3.13 -1.48
N CYS A 114 10.32 -2.20 -0.58
CA CYS A 114 11.18 -1.78 0.50
C CYS A 114 11.53 -3.01 1.38
N PRO A 115 12.81 -3.35 1.53
CA PRO A 115 13.21 -4.46 2.39
C PRO A 115 12.98 -4.13 3.88
N GLY A 116 13.03 -2.85 4.25
CA GLY A 116 12.86 -2.38 5.62
C GLY A 116 11.41 -2.31 6.12
N ARG A 117 10.41 -2.61 5.29
CA ARG A 117 8.98 -2.47 5.65
C ARG A 117 8.54 -3.29 6.86
N PHE A 118 9.10 -4.50 7.01
CA PHE A 118 8.82 -5.34 8.19
C PHE A 118 9.39 -4.72 9.45
N PHE A 119 10.65 -4.27 9.41
CA PHE A 119 11.27 -3.58 10.53
C PHE A 119 10.52 -2.30 10.89
N ALA A 120 10.17 -1.47 9.89
CA ALA A 120 9.39 -0.25 10.10
C ALA A 120 8.04 -0.55 10.75
N SER A 121 7.31 -1.57 10.29
CA SER A 121 6.03 -2.00 10.88
C SER A 121 6.19 -2.35 12.36
N HIS A 122 7.17 -3.17 12.71
CA HIS A 122 7.40 -3.56 14.10
C HIS A 122 7.85 -2.37 14.96
N ALA A 123 8.78 -1.55 14.47
CA ALA A 123 9.29 -0.40 15.21
C ALA A 123 8.18 0.62 15.50
N ILE A 124 7.34 0.95 14.51
CA ILE A 124 6.21 1.87 14.70
C ILE A 124 5.20 1.26 15.67
N LYS A 125 4.88 -0.03 15.55
CA LYS A 125 3.98 -0.72 16.50
C LYS A 125 4.51 -0.66 17.93
N MET A 126 5.81 -0.89 18.16
CA MET A 126 6.42 -0.77 19.49
C MET A 126 6.27 0.64 20.06
N VAL A 127 6.52 1.68 19.25
CA VAL A 127 6.31 3.08 19.67
C VAL A 127 4.85 3.34 20.02
N LEU A 128 3.91 2.92 19.17
CA LEU A 128 2.48 3.10 19.43
C LEU A 128 2.01 2.38 20.69
N VAL A 129 2.48 1.15 20.96
CA VAL A 129 2.18 0.43 22.20
C VAL A 129 2.70 1.20 23.41
N LYS A 130 3.94 1.70 23.37
CA LYS A 130 4.49 2.55 24.44
C LYS A 130 3.66 3.81 24.67
N LEU A 131 3.19 4.44 23.59
CA LEU A 131 2.31 5.60 23.69
C LEU A 131 0.98 5.23 24.36
N PHE A 132 0.34 4.13 23.96
CA PHE A 132 -0.95 3.72 24.52
C PHE A 132 -0.86 3.21 25.97
N CYS A 133 0.23 2.58 26.36
CA CYS A 133 0.37 2.02 27.71
C CYS A 133 0.77 3.06 28.76
N ASP A 134 1.56 4.06 28.38
CA ASP A 134 2.23 4.93 29.35
C ASP A 134 1.85 6.41 29.24
N TYR A 135 0.96 6.77 28.31
CA TYR A 135 0.47 8.13 28.14
C TYR A 135 -1.06 8.15 28.06
N GLU A 136 -1.66 9.15 28.70
CA GLU A 136 -3.05 9.55 28.49
C GLU A 136 -3.07 10.78 27.57
N PHE A 137 -4.01 10.81 26.62
CA PHE A 137 -4.14 11.86 25.59
C PHE A 137 -5.53 12.51 25.66
#